data_AF-A0A938KQJ3-F1
#
_entry.id   AF-A0A938KQJ3-F1
#
_cell.length_a   1.000
_cell.length_b   1.000
_cell.length_c   1.000
_cell.angle_alpha   90.00
_cell.angle_beta   90.00
_cell.angle_gamma   90.00
#
_symmetry.space_group_name_H-M   'P 1'
#
loop_
_entity.id
_entity.type
_entity.pdbx_description
1 polymer ?
#
loop_
_entity_poly.entity_id
_entity_poly.type
_entity_poly.pdbx_seq_one_letter_code
_entity_poly.pdbx_strand_id
1 'polypeptide(L)'
;MGRLKTILLNRYSLTGIAFVVWLVFLDDYHYWGQRKTVDDLRALQEQQRYYDSSIQLMNQEKAALELDTLLLERLAREKYRMYKPGESVFWFPDSTNTQD
;
A
#
# COMPACT_ATOMS: atom_id res chain seq x y z
N MET A 1 42.88 7.62 -41.24
CA MET A 1 41.64 8.24 -40.71
C MET A 1 40.66 8.77 -41.80
N GLY A 2 40.89 8.56 -43.10
CA GLY A 2 39.98 9.06 -44.15
C GLY A 2 38.75 8.17 -44.45
N ARG A 3 38.85 6.86 -44.21
CA ARG A 3 37.82 5.88 -44.61
C ARG A 3 36.56 5.91 -43.74
N LEU A 4 36.70 6.20 -42.44
CA LEU A 4 35.55 6.35 -41.54
C LEU A 4 34.66 7.53 -41.94
N LYS A 5 35.26 8.66 -42.36
CA LYS A 5 34.50 9.85 -42.78
C LYS A 5 33.65 9.56 -44.03
N THR A 6 34.17 8.79 -44.99
CA THR A 6 33.42 8.43 -46.21
C THR A 6 32.27 7.47 -45.92
N ILE A 7 32.45 6.54 -44.98
CA ILE A 7 31.38 5.64 -44.53
C ILE A 7 30.32 6.42 -43.73
N LEU A 8 30.72 7.35 -42.87
CA LEU A 8 29.82 8.21 -42.08
C LEU A 8 29.07 9.24 -42.93
N LEU A 9 29.66 9.76 -44.02
CA LEU A 9 29.03 10.72 -44.94
C LEU A 9 28.18 10.06 -46.05
N ASN A 10 28.04 8.73 -46.05
CA ASN A 10 27.17 8.05 -47.00
C ASN A 10 25.70 8.27 -46.61
N ARG A 11 24.84 8.61 -47.59
CA ARG A 11 23.41 8.87 -47.38
C ARG A 11 22.69 7.74 -46.63
N TYR A 12 23.10 6.49 -46.88
CA TYR A 12 22.53 5.30 -46.23
C TYR A 12 22.95 5.15 -44.78
N SER A 13 24.21 5.47 -44.47
CA SER A 13 24.74 5.42 -43.10
C SER A 13 24.18 6.54 -42.24
N LEU A 14 23.95 7.73 -42.82
CA LEU A 14 23.31 8.84 -42.12
C LEU A 14 21.87 8.51 -41.73
N THR A 15 21.10 7.89 -42.63
CA THR A 15 19.73 7.43 -42.31
C THR A 15 19.74 6.30 -41.29
N GLY A 16 20.69 5.37 -41.36
CA GLY A 16 20.84 4.31 -40.36
C GLY A 16 21.20 4.85 -38.96
N ILE A 17 22.10 5.84 -38.88
CA ILE A 17 22.45 6.50 -37.63
C ILE A 17 21.26 7.29 -37.09
N ALA A 18 20.55 8.03 -37.95
CA ALA A 18 19.32 8.72 -37.56
C ALA A 18 18.25 7.75 -37.04
N PHE A 19 18.13 6.57 -37.65
CA PHE A 19 17.22 5.52 -37.21
C PHE A 19 17.63 4.90 -35.86
N VAL A 20 18.93 4.66 -35.63
CA VAL A 20 19.43 4.19 -34.34
C VAL A 20 19.26 5.26 -33.26
N VAL A 21 19.55 6.52 -33.56
CA VAL A 21 19.31 7.66 -32.66
C VAL A 21 17.80 7.75 -32.36
N TRP A 22 16.94 7.58 -33.36
CA TRP A 22 15.48 7.53 -33.15
C TRP A 22 15.07 6.39 -32.21
N LEU A 23 15.59 5.18 -32.42
CA LEU A 23 15.33 4.04 -31.54
C LEU A 23 15.91 4.21 -30.13
N VAL A 24 16.95 5.02 -29.94
CA VAL A 24 17.57 5.23 -28.62
C VAL A 24 16.92 6.39 -27.86
N PHE A 25 16.48 7.44 -28.56
CA PHE A 25 15.91 8.65 -27.96
C PHE A 25 14.38 8.66 -27.93
N LEU A 26 13.72 7.97 -28.87
CA LEU A 26 12.27 7.91 -28.95
C LEU A 26 11.69 6.59 -28.41
N ASP A 27 12.51 5.57 -28.20
CA ASP A 27 12.10 4.43 -27.39
C ASP A 27 11.98 4.93 -25.94
N ASP A 28 10.74 4.97 -25.45
CA ASP A 28 10.31 5.39 -24.10
C ASP A 28 10.87 4.49 -22.98
N TYR A 29 11.90 3.72 -23.30
CA TYR A 29 12.53 2.69 -22.50
C TYR A 29 14.01 3.09 -22.42
N HIS A 30 14.46 3.73 -21.35
CA HIS A 30 14.81 2.99 -20.15
C HIS A 30 15.21 4.01 -19.06
N TYR A 31 15.11 3.56 -17.80
CA TYR A 31 15.66 4.15 -16.57
C TYR A 31 14.74 5.00 -15.71
N TRP A 32 13.96 5.95 -16.23
CA TRP A 32 13.13 6.78 -15.35
C TRP A 32 11.82 6.10 -14.90
N GLY A 33 11.17 5.34 -15.78
CA GLY A 33 9.92 4.62 -15.45
C GLY A 33 10.10 3.46 -14.48
N GLN A 34 11.25 2.78 -14.52
CA GLN A 34 11.51 1.59 -13.70
C GLN A 34 11.52 1.88 -12.20
N ARG A 35 11.92 3.09 -11.77
CA ARG A 35 11.93 3.44 -10.35
C ARG A 35 10.52 3.49 -9.77
N LYS A 36 9.57 4.13 -10.46
CA LYS A 36 8.16 4.15 -10.04
C LYS A 36 7.60 2.74 -9.95
N THR A 37 7.85 1.90 -10.95
CA THR A 37 7.37 0.51 -10.94
C THR A 37 7.95 -0.29 -9.77
N VAL A 38 9.22 -0.08 -9.41
CA VAL A 38 9.84 -0.74 -8.24
C VAL A 38 9.27 -0.22 -6.92
N ASP A 39 9.06 1.09 -6.82
CA ASP A 39 8.48 1.71 -5.61
C ASP A 39 7.02 1.29 -5.41
N ASP A 40 6.22 1.25 -6.48
CA ASP A 40 4.84 0.74 -6.47
C ASP A 40 4.81 -0.73 -6.04
N LEU A 41 5.73 -1.54 -6.57
CA LEU A 41 5.82 -2.96 -6.22
C LEU A 41 6.19 -3.15 -4.74
N ARG A 42 7.10 -2.33 -4.20
CA ARG A 42 7.44 -2.35 -2.77
C ARG A 42 6.25 -1.92 -1.91
N ALA A 43 5.53 -0.86 -2.30
CA ALA A 43 4.36 -0.40 -1.58
C ALA A 43 3.25 -1.47 -1.54
N LEU A 44 3.00 -2.16 -2.66
CA LEU A 44 2.04 -3.27 -2.70
C LEU A 44 2.47 -4.44 -1.79
N GLN A 45 3.76 -4.79 -1.76
CA GLN A 45 4.27 -5.84 -0.89
C GLN A 45 4.16 -5.47 0.60
N GLU A 46 4.39 -4.21 0.94
CA GLU A 46 4.25 -3.72 2.31
C GLU A 46 2.78 -3.75 2.77
N GLN A 47 1.86 -3.32 1.90
CA GLN A 47 0.42 -3.44 2.15
C GLN A 47 0.01 -4.90 2.36
N GLN A 48 0.48 -5.82 1.51
CA GLN A 48 0.20 -7.25 1.67
C GLN A 48 0.64 -7.75 3.05
N ARG A 49 1.89 -7.47 3.45
CA ARG A 49 2.43 -7.88 4.75
C ARG A 49 1.64 -7.30 5.92
N TYR A 50 1.20 -6.05 5.81
CA TYR A 50 0.37 -5.40 6.82
C TYR A 50 -0.98 -6.09 6.98
N TYR A 51 -1.65 -6.42 5.88
CA TYR A 51 -2.94 -7.12 5.95
C TYR A 51 -2.78 -8.54 6.47
N ASP A 52 -1.74 -9.27 6.07
CA ASP A 52 -1.47 -10.63 6.56
C ASP A 52 -1.26 -10.64 8.08
N SER A 53 -0.48 -9.69 8.61
CA SER A 53 -0.26 -9.58 10.06
C SER A 53 -1.52 -9.15 10.81
N SER A 54 -2.29 -8.21 10.24
CA SER A 54 -3.57 -7.77 10.81
C SER A 54 -4.60 -8.90 10.87
N ILE A 55 -4.68 -9.72 9.83
CA ILE A 55 -5.56 -10.90 9.79
C ILE A 55 -5.15 -11.92 10.85
N GLN A 56 -3.84 -12.17 11.01
CA GLN A 56 -3.35 -13.09 12.04
C GLN A 56 -3.71 -12.60 13.45
N LEU A 57 -3.50 -11.32 13.74
CA LEU A 57 -3.85 -10.72 15.03
C LEU A 57 -5.37 -10.82 15.28
N MET A 58 -6.18 -10.45 14.29
CA MET A 58 -7.64 -10.48 14.41
C MET A 58 -8.19 -11.89 14.58
N ASN A 59 -7.56 -12.89 13.96
CA ASN A 59 -7.90 -14.31 14.17
C ASN A 59 -7.52 -14.78 15.58
N GLN A 60 -6.39 -14.34 16.12
CA GLN A 60 -6.01 -14.65 17.51
C GLN A 60 -6.98 -14.01 18.50
N GLU A 61 -7.34 -12.74 18.30
CA GLU A 61 -8.37 -12.07 19.11
C GLU A 61 -9.70 -12.80 19.03
N LYS A 62 -10.14 -13.16 17.81
CA LYS A 62 -11.37 -13.93 17.60
C LYS A 62 -11.35 -15.27 18.33
N ALA A 63 -10.25 -16.02 18.24
CA ALA A 63 -10.11 -17.29 18.95
C ALA A 63 -10.17 -17.11 20.47
N ALA A 64 -9.51 -16.08 21.01
CA ALA A 64 -9.58 -15.75 22.43
C ALA A 64 -11.00 -15.36 22.88
N LEU A 65 -11.73 -14.61 22.04
CA LEU A 65 -13.13 -14.23 22.26
C LEU A 65 -14.09 -15.43 22.21
N GLU A 66 -13.84 -16.42 21.35
CA GLU A 66 -14.65 -17.64 21.24
C GLU A 66 -14.43 -18.59 22.42
N LEU A 67 -13.22 -18.60 22.99
CA LEU A 67 -12.87 -19.44 24.15
C LEU A 67 -13.40 -18.86 25.48
N ASP A 68 -13.52 -17.53 25.59
CA ASP A 68 -13.90 -16.86 26.83
C ASP A 68 -15.13 -15.96 26.66
N THR A 69 -16.28 -16.47 27.12
CA THR A 69 -17.57 -15.78 27.08
C THR A 69 -17.61 -14.51 27.94
N LEU A 70 -16.80 -14.43 29.01
CA LEU A 70 -16.68 -13.22 29.84
C LEU A 70 -15.92 -12.12 29.10
N LEU A 71 -14.84 -12.47 28.39
CA LEU A 71 -14.11 -11.51 27.54
C LEU A 71 -15.00 -10.99 26.41
N LEU A 72 -15.80 -11.87 25.79
CA LEU A 72 -16.75 -11.47 24.75
C LEU A 72 -17.82 -10.50 25.28
N GLU A 73 -18.43 -10.79 26.44
CA GLU A 73 -19.42 -9.90 27.05
C GLU A 73 -18.81 -8.55 27.43
N ARG A 74 -17.59 -8.55 27.97
CA ARG A 74 -16.85 -7.32 28.30
C ARG A 74 -16.56 -6.48 27.06
N LEU A 75 -16.06 -7.09 25.99
CA LEU A 75 -15.78 -6.39 24.73
C LEU A 75 -17.06 -5.82 24.10
N ALA A 76 -18.16 -6.59 24.11
CA ALA A 76 -19.45 -6.14 23.61
C ALA A 76 -19.99 -4.91 24.38
N ARG A 77 -19.81 -4.89 25.71
CA ARG A 77 -20.22 -3.77 26.57
C ARG A 77 -19.30 -2.54 26.44
N GLU A 78 -17.97 -2.73 26.42
CA GLU A 78 -17.01 -1.61 26.38
C GLU A 78 -16.89 -0.98 24.98
N LYS A 79 -16.74 -1.81 23.94
CA LYS A 79 -16.47 -1.32 22.58
C LYS A 79 -17.75 -0.97 21.83
N TYR A 80 -18.80 -1.75 22.01
CA TYR A 80 -20.04 -1.62 21.24
C TYR A 80 -21.25 -1.19 22.07
N ARG A 81 -21.09 -1.02 23.40
CA ARG A 81 -22.16 -0.64 24.33
C ARG A 81 -23.41 -1.50 24.20
N MET A 82 -23.23 -2.80 23.92
CA MET A 82 -24.33 -3.75 23.82
C MET A 82 -24.94 -3.99 25.21
N TYR A 83 -26.27 -4.05 25.28
CA TYR A 83 -27.07 -4.32 26.48
C TYR A 83 -28.11 -5.40 26.19
N LYS A 84 -28.53 -6.15 27.22
CA LYS A 84 -29.54 -7.21 27.04
C LYS A 84 -30.95 -6.61 26.96
N PRO A 85 -31.89 -7.24 26.23
CA PRO A 85 -33.29 -6.80 26.21
C PRO A 85 -33.86 -6.78 27.63
N GLY A 86 -34.33 -5.62 28.09
CA GLY A 86 -34.85 -5.43 29.46
C GLY A 86 -33.84 -4.87 30.47
N GLU A 87 -32.58 -4.64 30.08
CA GLU A 87 -31.55 -3.97 30.90
C GLU A 87 -31.63 -2.45 30.73
N SER A 88 -31.74 -1.70 31.83
CA SER A 88 -31.70 -0.23 31.84
C SER A 88 -30.27 0.26 32.10
N VAL A 89 -29.65 0.87 31.10
CA VAL A 89 -28.30 1.45 31.19
C VAL A 89 -28.40 2.94 31.50
N PHE A 90 -27.82 3.36 32.62
CA PHE A 90 -27.75 4.76 33.04
C PHE A 90 -26.33 5.29 32.80
N TRP A 91 -26.21 6.39 32.06
CA TRP A 91 -24.96 7.13 31.93
C TRP A 91 -25.05 8.36 32.83
N PHE A 92 -24.04 8.55 33.67
CA PHE A 92 -23.91 9.76 34.47
C PHE A 92 -22.84 10.64 33.83
N PRO A 93 -23.13 11.92 33.52
CA PRO A 93 -22.06 12.86 33.20
C PRO A 93 -21.14 12.98 34.41
N ASP A 94 -19.84 12.97 34.16
CA ASP A 94 -18.83 13.09 35.21
C ASP A 94 -19.00 14.45 35.90
N SER A 95 -19.44 14.44 37.16
CA SER A 95 -19.72 15.66 37.93
C SER A 95 -18.46 16.47 38.24
N THR A 96 -17.28 15.93 37.91
CA THR A 96 -15.99 16.60 38.09
C THR A 96 -15.56 17.48 36.91
N ASN A 97 -16.30 17.47 35.79
CA ASN A 97 -16.07 18.38 34.66
C ASN A 97 -17.27 19.31 34.46
N THR A 98 -17.61 20.04 35.52
CA THR A 98 -18.40 21.27 35.43
C THR A 98 -17.39 22.41 35.44
N GLN A 99 -16.92 22.81 34.25
CA GLN A 99 -16.23 24.08 34.07
C GLN A 99 -17.31 25.16 34.09
N ASP A 100 -17.35 25.93 35.17
CA ASP A 100 -17.75 27.33 35.14
C ASP A 100 -16.65 28.16 34.44
#